data_AF-A0A916U5X6-F1
#
_entry.id   AF-A0A916U5X6-F1
#
_cell.length_a   1.000
_cell.length_b   1.000
_cell.length_c   1.000
_cell.angle_alpha   90.00
_cell.angle_beta   90.00
_cell.angle_gamma   90.00
#
_symmetry.space_group_name_H-M   'P 1'
#
loop_
_entity.id
_entity.type
_entity.pdbx_description
1 polymer ?
#
loop_
_entity_poly.entity_id
_entity_poly.type
_entity_poly.pdbx_seq_one_letter_code
_entity_poly.pdbx_strand_id
1 'polypeptide(L)'
;MFKALYLFLCLTILTSAARCQSAHQDSLVKLARADARKFRLQDDVWKTHKRRLPVTSDYFKPTQSSTGNMALLTDSIYVKAYREAAFKKNKHRRTPWHTVLVGGGIAAGLFVTMAAAIIIFVGPTMN
;
A
#
# COMPACT_ATOMS: atom_id res chain seq x y z
N MET A 1 -54.17 7.24 -7.47
CA MET A 1 -53.49 6.58 -8.61
C MET A 1 -52.13 7.20 -8.96
N PHE A 2 -51.98 8.53 -9.01
CA PHE A 2 -50.70 9.19 -9.32
C PHE A 2 -49.52 8.88 -8.38
N LYS A 3 -49.77 8.66 -7.08
CA LYS A 3 -48.71 8.29 -6.11
C LYS A 3 -48.05 6.94 -6.39
N ALA A 4 -48.82 5.97 -6.88
CA ALA A 4 -48.30 4.65 -7.26
C ALA A 4 -47.44 4.71 -8.53
N LEU A 5 -47.80 5.60 -9.46
CA LEU A 5 -47.05 5.84 -10.70
C LEU A 5 -45.65 6.40 -10.41
N TYR A 6 -45.53 7.38 -9.50
CA TYR A 6 -44.25 7.95 -9.07
C TYR A 6 -43.36 6.91 -8.38
N LEU A 7 -43.95 6.04 -7.57
CA LEU A 7 -43.22 4.99 -6.85
C LEU A 7 -42.67 3.95 -7.83
N PHE A 8 -43.45 3.60 -8.86
CA PHE A 8 -43.02 2.71 -9.93
C PHE A 8 -41.91 3.34 -10.79
N LEU A 9 -42.00 4.64 -11.10
CA LEU A 9 -40.99 5.38 -11.85
C LEU A 9 -39.65 5.49 -11.07
N CYS A 10 -39.70 5.68 -9.75
CA CYS A 10 -38.49 5.68 -8.92
C CYS A 10 -37.83 4.30 -8.88
N LEU A 11 -38.60 3.22 -8.85
CA LEU A 11 -38.07 1.86 -8.85
C LEU A 11 -37.34 1.51 -10.16
N THR A 12 -37.83 1.97 -11.31
CA THR A 12 -37.18 1.70 -12.61
C THR A 12 -35.88 2.50 -12.80
N ILE A 13 -35.78 3.69 -12.19
CA ILE A 13 -34.56 4.50 -12.18
C ILE A 13 -33.50 3.91 -11.23
N LEU A 14 -33.92 3.34 -10.09
CA LEU A 14 -32.99 2.69 -9.15
C LEU A 14 -32.38 1.39 -9.72
N THR A 15 -33.15 0.59 -10.47
CA THR A 15 -32.64 -0.66 -11.05
C THR A 15 -31.66 -0.42 -12.20
N SER A 16 -31.78 0.70 -12.92
CA SER A 16 -30.86 1.07 -14.00
C SER A 16 -29.53 1.67 -13.52
N ALA A 17 -29.47 2.14 -12.27
CA ALA A 17 -28.24 2.64 -11.64
C ALA A 17 -27.35 1.55 -11.02
N ALA A 18 -27.88 0.33 -10.83
CA ALA A 18 -27.11 -0.80 -10.33
C ALA A 18 -26.25 -1.42 -11.44
N ARG A 19 -25.18 -0.72 -11.83
CA ARG A 19 -24.11 -1.33 -12.63
C ARG A 19 -23.41 -2.38 -11.78
N CYS A 20 -23.88 -3.62 -11.89
CA CYS A 20 -23.23 -4.78 -11.31
C CYS A 20 -21.84 -4.92 -11.98
N GLN A 21 -20.78 -4.51 -11.27
CA GLN A 21 -19.42 -4.81 -11.71
C GLN A 21 -19.20 -6.32 -11.61
N SER A 22 -18.51 -6.87 -12.61
CA SER A 22 -18.22 -8.29 -12.68
C SER A 22 -17.37 -8.71 -11.47
N ALA A 23 -17.88 -9.64 -10.65
CA ALA A 23 -17.16 -10.21 -9.51
C ALA A 23 -15.78 -10.78 -9.90
N HIS A 24 -15.62 -11.19 -11.16
CA HIS A 24 -14.36 -11.64 -11.72
C HIS A 24 -13.31 -10.50 -11.79
N GLN A 25 -13.71 -9.29 -12.20
CA GLN A 25 -12.81 -8.14 -12.26
C GLN A 25 -12.29 -7.76 -10.88
N ASP A 26 -13.16 -7.77 -9.86
CA ASP A 26 -12.76 -7.51 -8.49
C ASP A 26 -11.76 -8.53 -7.95
N SER A 27 -11.93 -9.80 -8.32
CA SER A 27 -10.99 -10.87 -7.95
C SER A 27 -9.60 -10.64 -8.57
N LEU A 28 -9.55 -10.27 -9.85
CA LEU A 28 -8.30 -9.96 -10.56
C LEU A 28 -7.60 -8.73 -9.98
N VAL A 29 -8.35 -7.68 -9.63
CA VAL A 29 -7.82 -6.48 -8.99
C VAL A 29 -7.25 -6.80 -7.61
N LYS A 30 -7.95 -7.63 -6.81
CA LYS A 30 -7.45 -8.08 -5.50
C LYS A 30 -6.16 -8.89 -5.64
N LEU A 31 -6.11 -9.80 -6.61
CA LEU A 31 -4.94 -10.61 -6.90
C LEU A 31 -3.75 -9.74 -7.34
N ALA A 32 -3.95 -8.83 -8.29
CA ALA A 32 -2.94 -7.88 -8.76
C ALA A 32 -2.38 -7.03 -7.61
N ARG A 33 -3.25 -6.58 -6.69
CA ARG A 33 -2.82 -5.85 -5.49
C ARG A 33 -2.00 -6.71 -4.55
N ALA A 34 -2.31 -8.01 -4.41
CA ALA A 34 -1.56 -8.94 -3.58
C ALA A 34 -0.15 -9.17 -4.15
N ASP A 35 -0.06 -9.43 -5.45
CA ASP A 35 1.21 -9.65 -6.16
C ASP A 35 2.11 -8.39 -6.10
N ALA A 36 1.52 -7.22 -6.31
CA ALA A 36 2.23 -5.94 -6.21
C ALA A 36 2.76 -5.62 -4.79
N ARG A 37 2.32 -6.33 -3.74
CA ARG A 37 2.86 -6.11 -2.37
C ARG A 37 4.31 -6.52 -2.24
N LYS A 38 4.82 -7.43 -3.07
CA LYS A 38 6.23 -7.83 -3.05
C LYS A 38 7.09 -6.96 -3.95
N PHE A 39 6.47 -6.27 -4.92
CA PHE A 39 7.15 -5.41 -5.86
C PHE A 39 7.93 -4.28 -5.16
N ARG A 40 9.18 -4.08 -5.55
CA ARG A 40 10.04 -3.00 -5.05
C ARG A 40 10.79 -2.42 -6.24
N LEU A 41 10.61 -1.14 -6.49
CA LEU A 41 11.33 -0.45 -7.55
C LEU A 41 12.83 -0.39 -7.18
N GLN A 42 13.69 -0.57 -8.18
CA GLN A 42 15.14 -0.49 -8.00
C GLN A 42 15.54 0.85 -7.38
N ASP A 43 16.49 0.82 -6.45
CA ASP A 43 16.80 1.97 -5.61
C ASP A 43 17.35 3.16 -6.42
N ASP A 44 18.12 2.90 -7.47
CA ASP A 44 18.68 3.95 -8.33
C ASP A 44 17.59 4.64 -9.14
N VAL A 45 16.70 3.86 -9.76
CA VAL A 45 15.55 4.38 -10.51
C VAL A 45 14.61 5.16 -9.59
N TRP A 46 14.35 4.62 -8.39
CA TRP A 46 13.52 5.28 -7.39
C TRP A 46 14.11 6.59 -6.89
N LYS A 47 15.42 6.64 -6.61
CA LYS A 47 16.10 7.89 -6.18
C LYS A 47 16.04 8.95 -7.27
N THR A 48 16.37 8.57 -8.50
CA THR A 48 16.42 9.50 -9.64
C THR A 48 15.04 10.01 -10.05
N HIS A 49 14.00 9.16 -9.96
CA HIS A 49 12.67 9.48 -10.51
C HIS A 49 11.53 9.47 -9.48
N LYS A 50 11.85 9.57 -8.19
CA LYS A 50 10.91 9.46 -7.05
C LYS A 50 9.58 10.22 -7.24
N ARG A 51 9.63 11.39 -7.88
CA ARG A 51 8.48 12.28 -8.10
C ARG A 51 8.05 12.44 -9.56
N ARG A 52 8.76 11.80 -10.50
CA ARG A 52 8.59 12.04 -11.94
C ARG A 52 8.10 10.81 -12.71
N LEU A 53 8.07 9.63 -12.08
CA LEU A 53 7.60 8.42 -12.75
C LEU A 53 6.08 8.45 -12.94
N PRO A 54 5.57 8.24 -14.18
CA PRO A 54 4.16 7.99 -14.40
C PRO A 54 3.81 6.57 -13.97
N VAL A 55 2.55 6.37 -13.53
CA VAL A 55 1.98 5.05 -13.19
C VAL A 55 2.09 4.07 -14.36
N THR A 56 1.99 4.59 -15.58
CA THR A 56 2.03 3.81 -16.82
C THR A 56 3.44 3.41 -17.26
N SER A 57 4.49 3.83 -16.55
CA SER A 57 5.87 3.50 -16.93
C SER A 57 6.13 1.99 -16.92
N ASP A 58 7.05 1.56 -17.79
CA ASP A 58 7.44 0.15 -17.92
C ASP A 58 8.08 -0.41 -16.65
N TYR A 59 8.61 0.45 -15.79
CA TYR A 59 9.15 0.06 -14.49
C TYR A 59 8.12 -0.61 -13.57
N PHE A 60 6.82 -0.36 -13.76
CA PHE A 60 5.76 -0.97 -12.95
C PHE A 60 5.06 -2.13 -13.66
N LYS A 61 5.55 -2.59 -14.82
CA LYS A 61 4.97 -3.75 -15.51
C LYS A 61 5.16 -5.02 -14.67
N PRO A 62 4.12 -5.86 -14.56
CA PRO A 62 4.29 -7.19 -14.01
C PRO A 62 5.16 -8.03 -14.95
N THR A 63 6.02 -8.85 -14.37
CA THR A 63 6.90 -9.81 -15.05
C THR A 63 6.59 -11.23 -14.59
N GLN A 64 7.20 -12.23 -15.21
CA GLN A 64 7.06 -13.64 -14.78
C GLN A 64 7.50 -13.87 -13.32
N SER A 65 8.40 -13.04 -12.78
CA SER A 65 8.81 -13.12 -11.38
C SER A 65 7.78 -12.52 -10.41
N SER A 66 6.80 -11.77 -10.91
CA SER A 66 5.81 -11.06 -10.09
C SER A 66 4.52 -11.83 -9.86
N THR A 67 4.19 -12.79 -10.74
CA THR A 67 2.97 -13.59 -10.66
C THR A 67 3.25 -15.04 -11.04
N GLY A 68 2.57 -15.98 -10.37
CA GLY A 68 2.70 -17.40 -10.68
C GLY A 68 1.96 -17.84 -11.94
N ASN A 69 1.06 -17.00 -12.47
CA ASN A 69 0.25 -17.33 -13.64
C ASN A 69 0.53 -16.38 -14.81
N MET A 70 1.19 -16.89 -15.85
CA MET A 70 1.57 -16.10 -17.03
C MET A 70 0.37 -15.58 -17.82
N ALA A 71 -0.79 -16.25 -17.77
CA ALA A 71 -1.99 -15.79 -18.47
C ALA A 71 -2.49 -14.42 -17.96
N LEU A 72 -2.14 -14.05 -16.71
CA LEU A 72 -2.52 -12.76 -16.13
C LEU A 72 -1.71 -11.60 -16.70
N LEU A 73 -0.53 -11.87 -17.28
CA LEU A 73 0.33 -10.82 -17.86
C LEU A 73 -0.28 -10.21 -19.13
N THR A 74 -1.14 -10.95 -19.83
CA THR A 74 -1.87 -10.49 -21.02
C THR A 74 -3.19 -9.80 -20.67
N ASP A 75 -3.67 -9.93 -19.44
CA ASP A 75 -4.92 -9.32 -18.99
C ASP A 75 -4.73 -7.82 -18.69
N SER A 76 -5.44 -6.97 -19.42
CA SER A 76 -5.30 -5.51 -19.29
C SER A 76 -5.77 -4.97 -17.94
N ILE A 77 -6.77 -5.60 -17.33
CA ILE A 77 -7.33 -5.23 -16.02
C ILE A 77 -6.31 -5.57 -14.94
N TYR A 78 -5.76 -6.78 -14.99
CA TYR A 78 -4.71 -7.22 -14.08
C TYR A 78 -3.48 -6.31 -14.17
N VAL A 79 -2.96 -6.08 -15.38
CA VAL A 79 -1.75 -5.25 -15.60
C VAL A 79 -1.95 -3.83 -15.10
N LYS A 80 -3.13 -3.24 -15.36
CA LYS A 80 -3.45 -1.89 -14.88
C LYS A 80 -3.51 -1.83 -13.36
N ALA A 81 -4.25 -2.74 -12.74
CA ALA A 81 -4.38 -2.81 -11.28
C ALA A 81 -3.03 -3.05 -10.59
N TYR A 82 -2.17 -3.89 -11.20
CA TYR A 82 -0.82 -4.15 -10.71
C TYR A 82 0.03 -2.87 -10.74
N ARG A 83 0.06 -2.16 -11.87
CA ARG A 83 0.82 -0.91 -12.02
C ARG A 83 0.41 0.15 -11.01
N GLU A 84 -0.90 0.33 -10.81
CA GLU A 84 -1.43 1.27 -9.82
C GLU A 84 -0.99 0.92 -8.39
N ALA A 85 -1.10 -0.37 -8.03
CA ALA A 85 -0.70 -0.84 -6.71
C ALA A 85 0.82 -0.71 -6.48
N ALA A 86 1.61 -1.10 -7.48
CA ALA A 86 3.06 -1.00 -7.47
C ALA A 86 3.54 0.46 -7.36
N PHE A 87 2.91 1.37 -8.11
CA PHE A 87 3.18 2.81 -8.04
C PHE A 87 2.85 3.37 -6.66
N LYS A 88 1.64 3.09 -6.14
CA LYS A 88 1.18 3.61 -4.84
C LYS A 88 2.13 3.19 -3.70
N LYS A 89 2.60 1.94 -3.74
CA LYS A 89 3.56 1.40 -2.78
C LYS A 89 4.89 2.14 -2.83
N ASN A 90 5.43 2.39 -4.02
CA ASN A 90 6.75 3.03 -4.18
C ASN A 90 6.71 4.55 -3.96
N LYS A 91 5.57 5.22 -4.23
CA LYS A 91 5.38 6.66 -4.00
C LYS A 91 5.59 7.05 -2.54
N HIS A 92 5.12 6.23 -1.60
CA HIS A 92 5.21 6.48 -0.15
C HIS A 92 6.20 5.55 0.55
N ARG A 93 7.18 5.02 -0.19
CA ARG A 93 8.17 4.11 0.37
C ARG A 93 8.99 4.83 1.45
N ARG A 94 8.83 4.39 2.71
CA ARG A 94 9.64 4.87 3.83
C ARG A 94 11.06 4.32 3.71
N THR A 95 12.05 5.17 3.94
CA THR A 95 13.44 4.76 4.05
C THR A 95 13.70 4.11 5.41
N PRO A 96 14.59 3.11 5.49
CA PRO A 96 14.96 2.47 6.77
C PRO A 96 15.50 3.46 7.81
N TRP A 97 15.99 4.61 7.37
CA TRP A 97 16.38 5.74 8.22
C TRP A 97 15.31 6.18 9.21
N HIS A 98 14.03 6.14 8.85
CA HIS A 98 12.97 6.49 9.78
C HIS A 98 12.82 5.48 10.93
N THR A 99 13.08 4.20 10.66
CA THR A 99 13.01 3.15 11.68
C THR A 99 14.21 3.21 12.62
N VAL A 100 15.40 3.48 12.07
CA VAL A 100 16.64 3.64 12.87
C VAL A 100 16.55 4.85 13.80
N LEU A 101 16.02 5.98 13.32
CA LEU A 101 15.90 7.20 14.13
C LEU A 101 14.96 7.02 15.33
N VAL A 102 13.83 6.34 15.13
CA VAL A 102 12.87 6.04 16.21
C VAL A 102 13.43 5.01 17.19
N GLY A 103 14.08 3.95 16.69
CA GLY A 103 14.70 2.93 17.53
C GLY A 103 15.85 3.49 18.38
N GLY A 104 16.67 4.36 17.81
CA GLY A 104 17.77 5.03 18.53
C GLY A 104 17.28 5.93 19.66
N GLY A 105 16.18 6.68 19.45
CA GLY A 105 15.59 7.53 20.49
C GLY A 105 15.09 6.74 21.71
N ILE A 106 14.45 5.59 21.49
CA ILE A 106 13.96 4.72 22.56
C ILE A 106 15.13 4.14 23.37
N ALA A 107 16.17 3.65 22.69
CA ALA A 107 17.35 3.09 23.34
C ALA A 107 18.10 4.11 24.20
N ALA A 108 18.28 5.34 23.69
CA ALA A 108 18.90 6.43 24.45
C ALA A 108 18.07 6.81 25.69
N GLY A 109 16.74 6.85 25.57
CA GLY A 109 15.84 7.12 26.69
C GLY A 109 15.97 6.08 27.81
N LEU A 110 15.99 4.79 27.47
CA LEU A 110 16.18 3.70 28.44
C LEU A 110 17.53 3.75 29.15
N PHE A 111 18.59 4.14 28.42
CA PHE A 111 19.93 4.24 28.99
C PHE A 111 20.00 5.34 30.04
N VAL A 112 19.43 6.52 29.76
CA VAL A 112 19.43 7.66 30.70
C VAL A 112 18.61 7.34 31.95
N THR A 113 17.43 6.73 31.81
CA THR A 113 16.59 6.39 32.98
C THR A 113 17.24 5.31 33.84
N MET A 114 17.89 4.32 33.24
CA MET A 114 18.64 3.30 33.98
C MET A 114 19.84 3.89 34.72
N ALA A 115 20.63 4.74 34.05
CA ALA A 115 21.78 5.40 34.70
C ALA A 115 21.34 6.26 35.89
N ALA A 116 20.25 7.03 35.74
CA ALA A 116 19.68 7.82 36.83
C ALA A 116 19.20 6.94 38.00
N ALA A 117 18.52 5.82 37.70
CA ALA A 117 18.06 4.89 38.72
C ALA A 117 19.24 4.28 39.51
N ILE A 118 20.32 3.88 38.83
CA ILE A 118 21.52 3.34 39.47
C ILE A 118 22.16 4.38 40.40
N ILE A 119 22.31 5.63 39.94
CA ILE A 119 22.89 6.70 40.76
C ILE A 119 22.04 6.95 42.02
N ILE A 120 20.71 6.97 41.89
CA ILE A 120 19.79 7.23 43.01
C ILE A 120 19.75 6.07 44.00
N PHE A 121 19.74 4.82 43.54
CA PHE A 121 19.62 3.64 44.41
C PHE A 121 20.95 3.14 44.97
N VAL A 122 22.04 3.22 44.20
CA VAL A 122 23.35 2.68 44.57
C VAL A 122 24.25 3.75 45.16
N GLY A 123 24.13 5.01 44.71
CA GLY A 123 24.91 6.14 45.23
C GLY A 123 24.88 6.30 46.76
N PRO A 124 23.74 6.13 47.45
CA PRO A 124 23.68 6.24 48.92
C PRO A 124 24.36 5.08 49.65
N THR A 125 24.56 3.95 48.99
CA THR A 125 25.17 2.74 49.58
C THR A 125 26.69 2.67 49.43
N MET A 126 27.28 3.63 48.71
CA MET A 126 28.72 3.74 48.47
C MET A 126 29.41 4.81 49.33
N ASN A 127 28.67 5.43 50.26
CA ASN A 127 29.21 6.29 51.33
C ASN A 127 29.39 5.50 52.62
#